data_AF-A0A4S4DFP8-F1
#
_entry.id   AF-A0A4S4DFP8-F1
#
_cell.length_a   1.000
_cell.length_b   1.000
_cell.length_c   1.000
_cell.angle_alpha   90.00
_cell.angle_beta   90.00
_cell.angle_gamma   90.00
#
_symmetry.space_group_name_H-M   'P 1'
#
loop_
_entity.id
_entity.type
_entity.pdbx_description
1 polymer ?
#
loop_
_entity_poly.entity_id
_entity_poly.type
_entity_poly.pdbx_seq_one_letter_code
_entity_poly.pdbx_strand_id
1 'polypeptide(L)'
;MFCLSCITLRHVVTKDAIYCLIQRLCLLIYFFPFTVVTVNDYLAQRDAEWMGRVHRFLGLSVGLIQRGMKAEERRFNYKCDITYTNNSELGFDYLRDNLSGSSEQLVMRWPKPFNFAIVDEVDSVLIDEGRNPLLISGEASKDAARYPVAAKVAELLVRDLHYTVELKDNSVELTEEGIALAEMALETHDLWDENDPWARFVMNALKAKEFYRRDVQYIVRNGKALIINELTGRVEEKRRWSEGIHQAVEAKEGVKIEADSVVVAQITYQSLFKLYPKLSGMTGTAKTEEKEFLKMFQIPVIEVPTNLPNIRKDLPIQAFATARGKWEHVREEVESMFRQGRPVLVGTTRSEGQNSKVGKEKGHKRFGQLVSLFVDALAVINWKGCVSIPKVASS
;
A
#
# COMPACT_ATOMS: atom_id res chain seq x y z
N MET A 1 36.18 -25.72 20.31
CA MET A 1 36.62 -26.26 19.01
C MET A 1 35.80 -27.53 18.76
N PHE A 2 34.51 -27.38 18.39
CA PHE A 2 33.64 -28.50 18.09
C PHE A 2 33.65 -28.75 16.58
N CYS A 3 33.82 -30.03 16.23
CA CYS A 3 34.19 -30.53 14.91
C CYS A 3 33.16 -30.17 13.84
N LEU A 4 33.68 -29.66 12.71
CA LEU A 4 32.97 -29.19 11.53
C LEU A 4 32.70 -30.34 10.54
N SER A 5 32.30 -31.52 11.03
CA SER A 5 32.07 -32.71 10.21
C SER A 5 30.59 -32.91 9.86
N CYS A 6 30.32 -32.78 8.56
CA CYS A 6 29.16 -33.26 7.80
C CYS A 6 28.10 -34.07 8.57
N ILE A 7 26.96 -33.44 8.85
CA ILE A 7 25.69 -34.16 9.02
C ILE A 7 24.86 -33.90 7.77
N THR A 8 24.89 -34.86 6.85
CA THR A 8 24.07 -34.94 5.64
C THR A 8 22.65 -35.35 6.00
N LEU A 9 21.76 -34.37 6.21
CA LEU A 9 20.31 -34.60 6.18
C LEU A 9 19.82 -34.47 4.73
N ARG A 10 19.66 -35.63 4.07
CA ARG A 10 18.87 -35.78 2.84
C ARG A 10 17.41 -35.54 3.21
N HIS A 11 16.76 -34.45 2.77
CA HIS A 11 15.32 -34.40 2.42
C HIS A 11 14.97 -33.01 1.86
N VAL A 12 14.31 -33.03 0.68
CA VAL A 12 13.45 -32.03 0.01
C VAL A 12 13.87 -30.54 0.05
N VAL A 13 14.18 -30.00 -1.12
CA VAL A 13 14.57 -28.59 -1.31
C VAL A 13 13.46 -27.87 -2.09
N THR A 14 12.73 -27.00 -1.40
CA THR A 14 11.76 -26.02 -1.96
C THR A 14 11.72 -24.80 -1.05
N LYS A 15 12.08 -23.57 -1.48
CA LYS A 15 12.03 -22.29 -0.70
C LYS A 15 12.63 -22.27 0.73
N ASP A 16 12.98 -23.41 1.31
CA ASP A 16 13.43 -23.65 2.69
C ASP A 16 14.88 -23.22 2.94
N ALA A 17 15.51 -22.51 1.99
CA ALA A 17 16.84 -21.94 2.17
C ALA A 17 16.85 -20.86 3.27
N ILE A 18 15.70 -20.18 3.51
CA ILE A 18 15.45 -19.35 4.71
C ILE A 18 15.87 -20.11 5.96
N TYR A 19 15.43 -21.37 6.06
CA TYR A 19 15.47 -22.13 7.28
C TYR A 19 16.87 -22.66 7.58
N CYS A 20 17.61 -23.10 6.56
CA CYS A 20 19.02 -23.45 6.72
C CYS A 20 19.92 -22.23 6.99
N LEU A 21 19.62 -21.06 6.40
CA LEU A 21 20.41 -19.84 6.62
C LEU A 21 20.14 -19.24 8.00
N ILE A 22 18.87 -19.14 8.42
CA ILE A 22 18.50 -18.69 9.77
C ILE A 22 19.08 -19.63 10.82
N GLN A 23 19.03 -20.94 10.61
CA GLN A 23 19.59 -21.91 11.56
C GLN A 23 21.11 -21.80 11.68
N ARG A 24 21.83 -21.50 10.58
CA ARG A 24 23.27 -21.19 10.61
C ARG A 24 23.58 -19.81 11.21
N LEU A 25 22.75 -18.80 10.96
CA LEU A 25 22.88 -17.45 11.52
C LEU A 25 22.60 -17.43 13.02
N CYS A 26 21.58 -18.13 13.51
CA CYS A 26 21.31 -18.29 14.94
C CYS A 26 22.48 -18.95 15.69
N LEU A 27 23.24 -19.83 15.04
CA LEU A 27 24.45 -20.45 15.61
C LEU A 27 25.68 -19.52 15.64
N LEU A 28 25.74 -18.51 14.75
CA LEU A 28 26.85 -17.54 14.66
C LEU A 28 26.54 -16.22 15.40
N ILE A 29 25.27 -15.88 15.56
CA ILE A 29 24.77 -14.63 16.12
C ILE A 29 24.04 -14.95 17.42
N TYR A 30 24.80 -15.26 18.47
CA TYR A 30 24.24 -15.52 19.79
C TYR A 30 23.66 -14.26 20.49
N PHE A 31 23.70 -13.07 19.85
CA PHE A 31 23.49 -11.80 20.59
C PHE A 31 22.72 -10.68 19.90
N PHE A 32 22.19 -10.85 18.68
CA PHE A 32 21.65 -9.71 17.93
C PHE A 32 20.25 -9.97 17.35
N PRO A 33 19.26 -9.11 17.65
CA PRO A 33 17.89 -9.30 17.19
C PRO A 33 17.78 -9.05 15.68
N PHE A 34 16.94 -9.81 14.99
CA PHE A 34 16.71 -9.62 13.56
C PHE A 34 15.24 -9.72 13.17
N THR A 35 14.92 -9.08 12.05
CA THR A 35 13.57 -9.05 11.48
C THR A 35 13.53 -9.90 10.23
N VAL A 36 12.55 -10.80 10.15
CA VAL A 36 12.21 -11.53 8.92
C VAL A 36 11.00 -10.83 8.30
N VAL A 37 11.19 -10.32 7.08
CA VAL A 37 10.14 -9.64 6.33
C VAL A 37 9.66 -10.54 5.21
N THR A 38 8.34 -10.73 5.15
CA THR A 38 7.66 -11.49 4.09
C THR A 38 6.74 -10.58 3.26
N VAL A 39 6.21 -11.12 2.16
CA VAL A 39 5.33 -10.39 1.25
C VAL A 39 3.93 -10.14 1.83
N ASN A 40 3.45 -10.99 2.76
CA ASN A 40 2.11 -10.85 3.33
C ASN A 40 1.95 -11.48 4.72
N ASP A 41 0.87 -11.12 5.42
CA ASP A 41 0.57 -11.59 6.78
C ASP A 41 0.49 -13.11 6.92
N TYR A 42 -0.05 -13.81 5.91
CA TYR A 42 -0.18 -15.27 5.96
C TYR A 42 1.19 -15.95 5.95
N LEU A 43 2.11 -15.51 5.08
CA LEU A 43 3.47 -16.04 5.03
C LEU A 43 4.23 -15.73 6.33
N ALA A 44 4.12 -14.49 6.84
CA ALA A 44 4.71 -14.12 8.13
C ALA A 44 4.25 -15.05 9.26
N GLN A 45 2.94 -15.29 9.36
CA GLN A 45 2.38 -16.17 10.39
C GLN A 45 2.83 -17.62 10.22
N ARG A 46 2.68 -18.17 9.00
CA ARG A 46 3.08 -19.56 8.70
C ARG A 46 4.54 -19.81 9.05
N ASP A 47 5.43 -18.89 8.67
CA ASP A 47 6.87 -19.06 8.85
C ASP A 47 7.26 -18.86 10.32
N ALA A 48 6.62 -17.92 11.02
CA ALA A 48 6.76 -17.75 12.47
C ALA A 48 6.27 -18.99 13.25
N GLU A 49 5.18 -19.62 12.85
CA GLU A 49 4.64 -20.82 13.50
C GLU A 49 5.47 -22.07 13.20
N TRP A 50 6.00 -22.19 11.98
CA TRP A 50 6.76 -23.34 11.55
C TRP A 50 8.18 -23.29 12.11
N MET A 51 8.94 -22.22 11.83
CA MET A 51 10.31 -22.08 12.31
C MET A 51 10.42 -21.60 13.73
N GLY A 52 9.41 -20.87 14.21
CA GLY A 52 9.41 -20.47 15.60
C GLY A 52 9.47 -21.67 16.55
N ARG A 53 9.10 -22.89 16.11
CA ARG A 53 9.34 -24.12 16.89
C ARG A 53 10.82 -24.40 17.10
N VAL A 54 11.63 -24.26 16.05
CA VAL A 54 13.08 -24.45 16.11
C VAL A 54 13.73 -23.35 16.95
N HIS A 55 13.35 -22.09 16.73
CA HIS A 55 13.89 -20.95 17.47
C HIS A 55 13.57 -21.04 18.97
N ARG A 56 12.32 -21.37 19.31
CA ARG A 56 11.90 -21.59 20.71
C ARG A 56 12.58 -22.80 21.33
N PHE A 57 12.79 -23.87 20.57
CA PHE A 57 13.56 -25.03 21.03
C PHE A 57 15.01 -24.65 21.38
N LEU A 58 15.61 -23.71 20.65
CA LEU A 58 16.95 -23.15 20.92
C LEU A 58 16.96 -22.06 22.01
N GLY A 59 15.81 -21.76 22.64
CA GLY A 59 15.69 -20.77 23.72
C GLY A 59 15.47 -19.32 23.27
N LEU A 60 15.26 -19.08 21.97
CA LEU A 60 14.99 -17.74 21.43
C LEU A 60 13.50 -17.40 21.49
N SER A 61 13.21 -16.13 21.75
CA SER A 61 11.85 -15.59 21.66
C SER A 61 11.50 -15.18 20.23
N VAL A 62 10.26 -15.47 19.82
CA VAL A 62 9.76 -15.20 18.46
C VAL A 62 8.50 -14.36 18.54
N GLY A 63 8.54 -13.21 17.90
CA GLY A 63 7.42 -12.28 17.75
C GLY A 63 6.87 -12.32 16.33
N LEU A 64 5.58 -12.02 16.22
CA LEU A 64 4.85 -11.90 14.96
C LEU A 64 4.08 -10.59 14.97
N ILE A 65 4.23 -9.79 13.93
CA ILE A 65 3.44 -8.57 13.71
C ILE A 65 2.39 -8.86 12.64
N GLN A 66 1.14 -8.53 12.95
CA GLN A 66 0.01 -8.68 12.04
C GLN A 66 -0.86 -7.43 12.04
N ARG A 67 -1.60 -7.26 10.96
CA ARG A 67 -2.64 -6.25 10.85
C ARG A 67 -3.67 -6.38 11.98
N GLY A 68 -4.05 -5.25 12.57
CA GLY A 68 -5.06 -5.19 13.63
C GLY A 68 -4.54 -5.40 15.06
N MET A 69 -3.26 -5.75 15.23
CA MET A 69 -2.63 -5.81 16.57
C MET A 69 -2.59 -4.44 17.25
N LYS A 70 -2.86 -4.43 18.55
CA LYS A 70 -2.75 -3.23 19.41
C LYS A 70 -1.29 -2.83 19.61
N ALA A 71 -1.06 -1.58 19.99
CA ALA A 71 0.30 -1.06 20.21
C ALA A 71 1.08 -1.85 21.27
N GLU A 72 0.41 -2.29 22.34
CA GLU A 72 1.02 -3.12 23.40
C GLU A 72 1.49 -4.49 22.88
N GLU A 73 0.66 -5.14 22.05
CA GLU A 73 0.97 -6.43 21.43
C GLU A 73 2.14 -6.28 20.45
N ARG A 74 2.15 -5.22 19.64
CA ARG A 74 3.27 -4.94 18.72
C ARG A 74 4.57 -4.74 19.47
N ARG A 75 4.54 -3.95 20.55
CA ARG A 75 5.72 -3.73 21.40
C ARG A 75 6.24 -5.02 22.03
N PHE A 76 5.35 -5.92 22.45
CA PHE A 76 5.75 -7.23 22.96
C PHE A 76 6.46 -8.05 21.87
N ASN A 77 5.90 -8.08 20.65
CA ASN A 77 6.47 -8.84 19.53
C ASN A 77 7.80 -8.27 19.04
N TYR A 78 7.95 -6.94 18.94
CA TYR A 78 9.23 -6.30 18.58
C TYR A 78 10.33 -6.47 19.64
N LYS A 79 9.97 -6.77 20.89
CA LYS A 79 10.94 -7.07 21.95
C LYS A 79 11.56 -8.46 21.80
N CYS A 80 10.95 -9.38 21.05
CA CYS A 80 11.48 -10.71 20.82
C CYS A 80 12.85 -10.67 20.11
N ASP A 81 13.56 -11.80 20.17
CA ASP A 81 14.87 -11.94 19.51
C ASP A 81 14.71 -11.98 18.00
N ILE A 82 13.62 -12.60 17.54
CA ILE A 82 13.26 -12.71 16.12
C ILE A 82 11.85 -12.16 15.94
N THR A 83 11.69 -11.20 15.02
CA THR A 83 10.36 -10.66 14.68
C THR A 83 10.01 -11.01 13.24
N TYR A 84 8.90 -11.70 13.03
CA TYR A 84 8.30 -11.91 11.72
C TYR A 84 7.27 -10.82 11.45
N THR A 85 7.31 -10.25 10.25
CA THR A 85 6.36 -9.22 9.82
C THR A 85 6.23 -9.23 8.30
N ASN A 86 5.26 -8.49 7.78
CA ASN A 86 5.23 -8.16 6.37
C ASN A 86 5.87 -6.77 6.12
N ASN A 87 6.18 -6.46 4.87
CA ASN A 87 6.80 -5.19 4.47
C ASN A 87 5.93 -3.96 4.83
N SER A 88 4.62 -4.04 4.61
CA SER A 88 3.66 -2.96 4.82
C SER A 88 3.54 -2.58 6.30
N GLU A 89 3.33 -3.56 7.18
CA GLU A 89 3.19 -3.38 8.62
C GLU A 89 4.47 -2.82 9.23
N LEU A 90 5.63 -3.30 8.79
CA LEU A 90 6.93 -2.76 9.19
C LEU A 90 7.05 -1.27 8.84
N GLY A 91 6.66 -0.89 7.61
CA GLY A 91 6.71 0.51 7.19
C GLY A 91 5.70 1.40 7.91
N PHE A 92 4.47 0.92 8.14
CA PHE A 92 3.48 1.67 8.90
C PHE A 92 3.85 1.82 10.37
N ASP A 93 4.43 0.81 11.00
CA ASP A 93 4.96 0.93 12.37
C ASP A 93 6.11 1.95 12.43
N TYR A 94 6.99 1.95 11.44
CA TYR A 94 8.06 2.94 11.36
C TYR A 94 7.48 4.36 11.23
N LEU A 95 6.52 4.57 10.34
CA LEU A 95 5.89 5.88 10.17
C LEU A 95 5.17 6.33 11.44
N ARG A 96 4.41 5.45 12.10
CA ARG A 96 3.72 5.75 13.36
C ARG A 96 4.69 6.12 14.48
N ASP A 97 5.81 5.40 14.60
CA ASP A 97 6.84 5.70 15.59
C ASP A 97 7.48 7.09 15.37
N ASN A 98 7.59 7.58 14.13
CA ASN A 98 8.09 8.93 13.84
C ASN A 98 7.07 10.04 14.13
N LEU A 99 5.78 9.72 14.11
CA LEU A 99 4.70 10.66 14.40
C LEU A 99 4.37 10.73 15.89
N SER A 100 4.89 9.80 16.68
CA SER A 100 4.66 9.74 18.13
C SER A 100 5.35 10.90 18.86
N GLY A 101 4.59 11.60 19.71
CA GLY A 101 5.13 12.68 20.56
C GLY A 101 5.77 12.20 21.87
N SER A 102 5.61 10.92 22.22
CA SER A 102 6.14 10.33 23.45
C SER A 102 6.89 9.02 23.17
N SER A 103 7.97 8.78 23.93
CA SER A 103 8.78 7.57 23.80
C SER A 103 8.04 6.32 24.29
N GLU A 104 7.12 6.49 25.24
CA GLU A 104 6.27 5.45 25.80
C GLU A 104 5.22 4.93 24.82
N GLN A 105 5.04 5.58 23.67
CA GLN A 105 4.11 5.18 22.61
C GLN A 105 4.80 4.41 21.47
N LEU A 106 6.13 4.41 21.42
CA LEU A 106 6.91 3.72 20.39
C LEU A 106 6.71 2.21 20.44
N VAL A 107 6.61 1.57 19.26
CA VAL A 107 6.46 0.11 19.15
C VAL A 107 7.69 -0.57 18.57
N MET A 108 8.43 0.08 17.65
CA MET A 108 9.62 -0.49 17.01
C MET A 108 10.93 -0.01 17.65
N ARG A 109 11.09 1.30 17.81
CA ARG A 109 12.42 1.95 18.03
C ARG A 109 13.00 1.77 19.42
N TRP A 110 12.17 1.45 20.42
CA TRP A 110 12.57 1.42 21.81
C TRP A 110 12.28 0.07 22.46
N PRO A 111 13.28 -0.62 23.05
CA PRO A 111 14.67 -0.18 23.28
C PRO A 111 15.69 -0.61 22.20
N LYS A 112 15.29 -1.21 21.07
CA LYS A 112 16.22 -1.83 20.11
C LYS A 112 16.32 -1.01 18.80
N PRO A 113 17.51 -0.59 18.36
CA PRO A 113 17.68 0.04 17.05
C PRO A 113 17.48 -0.99 15.92
N PHE A 114 17.30 -0.48 14.69
CA PHE A 114 17.41 -1.31 13.50
C PHE A 114 18.76 -2.02 13.47
N ASN A 115 18.77 -3.31 13.16
CA ASN A 115 19.97 -4.12 13.28
C ASN A 115 20.18 -5.02 12.05
N PHE A 116 19.34 -6.05 11.89
CA PHE A 116 19.43 -6.95 10.75
C PHE A 116 18.05 -7.28 10.19
N ALA A 117 17.90 -7.17 8.87
CA ALA A 117 16.72 -7.59 8.14
C ALA A 117 17.05 -8.71 7.14
N ILE A 118 16.16 -9.69 7.08
CA ILE A 118 16.12 -10.73 6.06
C ILE A 118 14.80 -10.57 5.31
N VAL A 119 14.86 -10.25 4.02
CA VAL A 119 13.68 -10.01 3.18
C VAL A 119 13.44 -11.22 2.27
N ASP A 120 12.29 -11.86 2.42
CA ASP A 120 11.80 -12.89 1.49
C ASP A 120 11.19 -12.23 0.24
N GLU A 121 11.37 -12.86 -0.91
CA GLU A 121 11.05 -12.31 -2.25
C GLU A 121 11.55 -10.86 -2.40
N VAL A 122 12.86 -10.69 -2.18
CA VAL A 122 13.50 -9.36 -2.06
C VAL A 122 13.38 -8.51 -3.33
N ASP A 123 13.30 -9.11 -4.51
CA ASP A 123 13.03 -8.43 -5.77
C ASP A 123 11.61 -7.86 -5.81
N SER A 124 10.60 -8.67 -5.44
CA SER A 124 9.23 -8.16 -5.32
C SER A 124 9.10 -7.02 -4.32
N VAL A 125 9.76 -7.11 -3.16
CA VAL A 125 9.65 -6.08 -2.10
C VAL A 125 10.46 -4.81 -2.42
N LEU A 126 11.72 -4.93 -2.85
CA LEU A 126 12.63 -3.78 -2.98
C LEU A 126 12.68 -3.17 -4.38
N ILE A 127 12.33 -3.94 -5.42
CA ILE A 127 12.36 -3.50 -6.81
C ILE A 127 10.95 -3.21 -7.30
N ASP A 128 10.06 -4.21 -7.29
CA ASP A 128 8.71 -4.08 -7.85
C ASP A 128 7.82 -3.15 -7.00
N GLU A 129 7.70 -3.44 -5.71
CA GLU A 129 6.89 -2.63 -4.77
C GLU A 129 7.67 -1.42 -4.23
N GLY A 130 9.00 -1.46 -4.27
CA GLY A 130 9.86 -0.49 -3.59
C GLY A 130 9.78 0.96 -4.09
N ARG A 131 9.16 1.16 -5.26
CA ARG A 131 9.00 2.48 -5.89
C ARG A 131 7.79 3.27 -5.35
N ASN A 132 6.74 2.58 -4.94
CA ASN A 132 5.54 3.24 -4.43
C ASN A 132 5.73 3.56 -2.94
N PRO A 133 5.60 4.83 -2.52
CA PRO A 133 5.74 5.17 -1.12
C PRO A 133 4.56 4.64 -0.30
N LEU A 134 4.87 4.12 0.88
CA LEU A 134 3.89 3.99 1.95
C LEU A 134 3.57 5.37 2.50
N LEU A 135 2.28 5.64 2.69
CA LEU A 135 1.80 6.93 3.16
C LEU A 135 0.75 6.76 4.26
N ILE A 136 0.85 7.57 5.30
CA ILE A 136 -0.20 7.77 6.30
C ILE A 136 -0.92 9.06 5.93
N SER A 137 -2.18 8.93 5.55
CA SER A 137 -3.06 10.08 5.37
C SER A 137 -3.72 10.42 6.71
N GLY A 138 -3.71 11.69 7.05
CA GLY A 138 -4.52 12.24 8.13
C GLY A 138 -5.82 12.81 7.58
N GLU A 139 -6.86 12.81 8.40
CA GLU A 139 -8.04 13.61 8.11
C GLU A 139 -7.74 15.08 8.42
N ALA A 140 -7.92 15.98 7.45
CA ALA A 140 -8.00 17.42 7.70
C ALA A 140 -9.34 17.82 8.35
N SER A 141 -9.84 16.99 9.29
CA SER A 141 -11.24 16.98 9.75
C SER A 141 -11.56 18.04 10.81
N LYS A 142 -10.60 18.40 11.68
CA LYS A 142 -10.86 19.37 12.77
C LYS A 142 -11.32 20.74 12.27
N ASP A 143 -10.85 21.14 11.10
CA ASP A 143 -11.13 22.46 10.54
C ASP A 143 -12.31 22.49 9.56
N ALA A 144 -12.89 21.33 9.22
CA ALA A 144 -13.98 21.26 8.25
C ALA A 144 -15.19 22.12 8.66
N ALA A 145 -15.45 22.23 9.97
CA ALA A 145 -16.52 23.06 10.54
C ALA A 145 -16.27 24.57 10.40
N ARG A 146 -15.04 25.01 10.13
CA ARG A 146 -14.70 26.44 9.97
C ARG A 146 -15.12 26.98 8.60
N TYR A 147 -15.09 26.16 7.55
CA TYR A 147 -15.44 26.60 6.19
C TYR A 147 -16.88 27.15 6.06
N PRO A 148 -17.94 26.48 6.60
CA PRO A 148 -19.30 27.02 6.56
C PRO A 148 -19.45 28.34 7.32
N VAL A 149 -18.73 28.50 8.44
CA VAL A 149 -18.75 29.74 9.24
C VAL A 149 -18.05 30.86 8.47
N ALA A 150 -16.86 30.60 7.94
CA ALA A 150 -16.11 31.56 7.14
C ALA A 150 -16.84 31.98 5.87
N ALA A 151 -17.60 31.07 5.23
CA ALA A 151 -18.45 31.40 4.08
C ALA A 151 -19.52 32.45 4.45
N LYS A 152 -20.17 32.31 5.61
CA LYS A 152 -21.14 33.30 6.11
C LYS A 152 -20.48 34.63 6.45
N VAL A 153 -19.29 34.62 7.05
CA VAL A 153 -18.54 35.86 7.32
C VAL A 153 -18.18 36.57 6.01
N ALA A 154 -17.74 35.83 4.99
CA ALA A 154 -17.45 36.40 3.67
C ALA A 154 -18.68 37.02 3.00
N GLU A 155 -19.90 36.52 3.27
CA GLU A 155 -21.15 37.14 2.80
C GLU A 155 -21.42 38.50 3.45
N LEU A 156 -21.06 38.69 4.73
CA LEU A 156 -21.20 39.95 5.47
C LEU A 156 -20.21 41.02 5.01
N LEU A 157 -19.01 40.60 4.56
CA LEU A 157 -17.97 41.52 4.10
C LEU A 157 -18.35 42.14 2.75
N VAL A 158 -18.02 43.42 2.57
CA VAL A 158 -18.38 44.23 1.40
C VAL A 158 -17.11 44.64 0.67
N ARG A 159 -17.08 44.38 -0.63
CA ARG A 159 -15.97 44.75 -1.50
C ARG A 159 -15.75 46.26 -1.51
N ASP A 160 -14.49 46.67 -1.59
CA ASP A 160 -14.00 48.06 -1.60
C ASP A 160 -14.22 48.83 -0.28
N LEU A 161 -14.78 48.17 0.75
CA LEU A 161 -14.88 48.68 2.12
C LEU A 161 -14.11 47.76 3.08
N HIS A 162 -14.55 46.50 3.18
CA HIS A 162 -13.99 45.49 4.09
C HIS A 162 -12.84 44.69 3.47
N TYR A 163 -12.73 44.66 2.14
CA TYR A 163 -11.63 43.99 1.44
C TYR A 163 -11.42 44.57 0.04
N THR A 164 -10.20 44.46 -0.45
CA THR A 164 -9.81 44.81 -1.82
C THR A 164 -9.57 43.54 -2.64
N VAL A 165 -9.81 43.63 -3.95
CA VAL A 165 -9.67 42.50 -4.87
C VAL A 165 -8.71 42.89 -6.00
N GLU A 166 -7.61 42.17 -6.13
CA GLU A 166 -6.69 42.34 -7.24
C GLU A 166 -6.90 41.24 -8.29
N LEU A 167 -7.48 41.66 -9.43
CA LEU A 167 -7.89 40.75 -10.51
C LEU A 167 -6.71 40.13 -11.28
N LYS A 168 -5.53 40.76 -11.24
CA LYS A 168 -4.35 40.24 -11.96
C LYS A 168 -3.78 38.99 -11.29
N ASP A 169 -3.70 39.03 -9.97
CA ASP A 169 -3.07 37.97 -9.17
C ASP A 169 -4.09 37.04 -8.51
N ASN A 170 -5.40 37.27 -8.74
CA ASN A 170 -6.49 36.58 -8.08
C ASN A 170 -6.34 36.57 -6.55
N SER A 171 -5.92 37.70 -5.99
CA SER A 171 -5.70 37.90 -4.56
C SER A 171 -6.81 38.77 -3.96
N VAL A 172 -7.05 38.55 -2.66
CA VAL A 172 -7.95 39.35 -1.83
C VAL A 172 -7.16 39.77 -0.60
N GLU A 173 -7.26 41.04 -0.23
CA GLU A 173 -6.67 41.58 0.99
C GLU A 173 -7.78 42.19 1.86
N LEU A 174 -7.75 41.91 3.16
CA LEU A 174 -8.69 42.49 4.12
C LEU A 174 -8.23 43.91 4.49
N THR A 175 -9.16 44.85 4.59
CA THR A 175 -8.90 46.17 5.16
C THR A 175 -9.02 46.10 6.70
N GLU A 176 -8.54 47.13 7.41
CA GLU A 176 -8.69 47.21 8.87
C GLU A 176 -10.15 47.08 9.33
N GLU A 177 -11.08 47.70 8.59
CA GLU A 177 -12.51 47.62 8.85
C GLU A 177 -13.06 46.19 8.64
N GLY A 178 -12.56 45.48 7.61
CA GLY A 178 -12.93 44.10 7.36
C GLY A 178 -12.37 43.12 8.40
N ILE A 179 -11.16 43.37 8.90
CA ILE A 179 -10.57 42.62 10.01
C ILE A 179 -11.45 42.77 11.24
N ALA A 180 -11.77 44.00 11.65
CA ALA A 180 -12.58 44.26 12.82
C ALA A 180 -13.99 43.64 12.73
N LEU A 181 -14.62 43.69 11.55
CA LEU A 181 -15.94 43.05 11.34
C LEU A 181 -15.86 41.53 11.37
N ALA A 182 -14.82 40.94 10.77
CA ALA A 182 -14.62 39.50 10.78
C ALA A 182 -14.32 38.97 12.19
N GLU A 183 -13.48 39.67 12.96
CA GLU A 183 -13.19 39.37 14.37
C GLU A 183 -14.45 39.42 15.24
N MET A 184 -15.26 40.46 15.06
CA MET A 184 -16.54 40.60 15.75
C MET A 184 -17.52 39.46 15.39
N ALA A 185 -17.60 39.08 14.11
CA ALA A 185 -18.50 38.02 13.66
C ALA A 185 -18.05 36.61 14.09
N LEU A 186 -16.75 36.41 14.32
CA LEU A 186 -16.14 35.15 14.75
C LEU A 186 -15.93 35.07 16.26
N GLU A 187 -16.26 36.14 17.00
CA GLU A 187 -16.02 36.26 18.44
C GLU A 187 -14.54 36.00 18.82
N THR A 188 -13.60 36.44 17.97
CA THR A 188 -12.15 36.34 18.19
C THR A 188 -11.51 37.73 18.29
N HIS A 189 -10.35 37.80 18.93
CA HIS A 189 -9.56 39.04 19.06
C HIS A 189 -8.43 39.17 18.03
N ASP A 190 -8.09 38.08 17.34
CA ASP A 190 -7.04 38.04 16.32
C ASP A 190 -7.34 36.92 15.31
N LEU A 191 -7.43 37.26 14.02
CA LEU A 191 -7.63 36.26 12.96
C LEU A 191 -6.38 35.39 12.72
N TRP A 192 -5.20 35.85 13.14
CA TRP A 192 -3.90 35.21 12.93
C TRP A 192 -3.37 34.47 14.14
N ASP A 193 -4.19 34.28 15.20
CA ASP A 193 -3.80 33.49 16.37
C ASP A 193 -3.29 32.10 15.95
N GLU A 194 -2.07 31.74 16.40
CA GLU A 194 -1.45 30.45 16.12
C GLU A 194 -2.26 29.28 16.69
N ASN A 195 -3.00 29.51 17.79
CA ASN A 195 -3.82 28.48 18.45
C ASN A 195 -5.19 28.32 17.79
N ASP A 196 -5.74 29.39 17.21
CA ASP A 196 -7.06 29.40 16.55
C ASP A 196 -7.07 30.19 15.22
N PRO A 197 -6.36 29.75 14.17
CA PRO A 197 -6.18 30.57 12.98
C PRO A 197 -7.44 30.61 12.11
N TRP A 198 -8.05 31.80 11.98
CA TRP A 198 -9.22 32.06 11.15
C TRP A 198 -8.91 32.73 9.82
N ALA A 199 -7.80 33.49 9.73
CA ALA A 199 -7.45 34.29 8.56
C ALA A 199 -7.50 33.49 7.25
N ARG A 200 -6.89 32.30 7.22
CA ARG A 200 -6.89 31.44 6.01
C ARG A 200 -8.29 31.07 5.53
N PHE A 201 -9.23 30.82 6.44
CA PHE A 201 -10.59 30.40 6.09
C PHE A 201 -11.39 31.57 5.54
N VAL A 202 -11.29 32.73 6.18
CA VAL A 202 -11.96 33.97 5.73
C VAL A 202 -11.41 34.41 4.37
N MET A 203 -10.09 34.40 4.19
CA MET A 203 -9.46 34.73 2.90
C MET A 203 -9.87 33.75 1.79
N ASN A 204 -9.91 32.45 2.07
CA ASN A 204 -10.36 31.44 1.11
C ASN A 204 -11.84 31.58 0.77
N ALA A 205 -12.69 31.91 1.74
CA ALA A 205 -14.11 32.18 1.53
C ALA A 205 -14.32 33.42 0.64
N LEU A 206 -13.55 34.49 0.85
CA LEU A 206 -13.57 35.67 -0.01
C LEU A 206 -13.07 35.37 -1.42
N LYS A 207 -11.98 34.60 -1.57
CA LYS A 207 -11.51 34.14 -2.88
C LYS A 207 -12.59 33.32 -3.60
N ALA A 208 -13.23 32.37 -2.89
CA ALA A 208 -14.35 31.59 -3.42
C ALA A 208 -15.55 32.46 -3.82
N LYS A 209 -15.85 33.52 -3.05
CA LYS A 209 -16.91 34.49 -3.35
C LYS A 209 -16.63 35.26 -4.65
N GLU A 210 -15.44 35.83 -4.79
CA GLU A 210 -15.11 36.76 -5.88
C GLU A 210 -14.68 36.07 -7.18
N PHE A 211 -13.80 35.07 -7.10
CA PHE A 211 -13.13 34.48 -8.27
C PHE A 211 -13.79 33.22 -8.81
N TYR A 212 -14.54 32.47 -7.99
CA TYR A 212 -15.11 31.19 -8.38
C TYR A 212 -16.62 31.32 -8.56
N ARG A 213 -17.07 31.35 -9.82
CA ARG A 213 -18.48 31.48 -10.18
C ARG A 213 -19.03 30.16 -10.71
N ARG A 214 -20.23 29.84 -10.24
CA ARG A 214 -21.02 28.73 -10.73
C ARG A 214 -21.32 28.91 -12.22
N ASP A 215 -21.31 27.80 -12.95
CA ASP A 215 -21.51 27.71 -14.40
C ASP A 215 -20.40 28.37 -15.26
N VAL A 216 -19.31 28.82 -14.62
CA VAL A 216 -18.10 29.34 -15.29
C VAL A 216 -16.90 28.48 -14.91
N GLN A 217 -16.48 28.51 -13.64
CA GLN A 217 -15.34 27.72 -13.14
C GLN A 217 -15.74 26.33 -12.63
N TYR A 218 -16.99 26.15 -12.22
CA TYR A 218 -17.49 24.88 -11.70
C TYR A 218 -19.00 24.74 -11.85
N ILE A 219 -19.47 23.50 -11.69
CA ILE A 219 -20.89 23.16 -11.58
C ILE A 219 -21.13 22.36 -10.30
N VAL A 220 -22.35 22.44 -9.77
CA VAL A 220 -22.78 21.60 -8.64
C VAL A 220 -23.65 20.47 -9.17
N ARG A 221 -23.21 19.22 -8.97
CA ARG A 221 -23.95 18.02 -9.40
C ARG A 221 -23.87 16.93 -8.34
N ASN A 222 -25.00 16.28 -8.04
CA ASN A 222 -25.10 15.22 -7.02
C ASN A 222 -24.56 15.64 -5.63
N GLY A 223 -24.70 16.91 -5.26
CA GLY A 223 -24.14 17.43 -4.01
C GLY A 223 -22.61 17.40 -3.99
N LYS A 224 -21.95 17.68 -5.13
CA LYS A 224 -20.50 17.92 -5.24
C LYS A 224 -20.22 19.09 -6.17
N ALA A 225 -19.19 19.87 -5.86
CA ALA A 225 -18.65 20.90 -6.75
C ALA A 225 -17.63 20.27 -7.71
N LEU A 226 -17.92 20.31 -9.01
CA LEU A 226 -17.06 19.72 -10.06
C LEU A 226 -16.43 20.84 -10.90
N ILE A 227 -15.12 20.79 -11.08
CA ILE A 227 -14.35 21.80 -11.80
C ILE A 227 -14.62 21.70 -13.31
N ILE A 228 -14.80 22.86 -13.96
CA ILE A 228 -14.84 22.96 -15.42
C ILE A 228 -13.47 23.41 -15.91
N ASN A 229 -12.95 22.73 -16.93
CA ASN A 229 -11.76 23.15 -17.64
C ASN A 229 -12.10 24.33 -18.56
N GLU A 230 -11.55 25.51 -18.27
CA GLU A 230 -11.86 26.77 -18.98
C GLU A 230 -11.58 26.72 -20.49
N LEU A 231 -10.59 25.94 -20.93
CA LEU A 231 -10.23 25.82 -22.35
C LEU A 231 -11.18 24.93 -23.14
N THR A 232 -11.74 23.90 -22.50
CA THR A 232 -12.49 22.83 -23.18
C THR A 232 -13.96 22.75 -22.79
N GLY A 233 -14.37 23.43 -21.72
CA GLY A 233 -15.71 23.34 -21.13
C GLY A 233 -16.03 21.97 -20.52
N ARG A 234 -15.04 21.06 -20.42
CA ARG A 234 -15.24 19.70 -19.89
C ARG A 234 -15.18 19.69 -18.37
N VAL A 235 -16.00 18.82 -17.78
CA VAL A 235 -16.04 18.59 -16.33
C VAL A 235 -14.93 17.63 -15.92
N GLU A 236 -14.10 18.05 -14.96
CA GLU A 236 -12.97 17.29 -14.43
C GLU A 236 -13.31 16.69 -13.06
N GLU A 237 -14.00 15.54 -13.04
CA GLU A 237 -14.55 14.95 -11.81
C GLU A 237 -13.52 14.58 -10.73
N LYS A 238 -12.26 14.35 -11.12
CA LYS A 238 -11.17 13.95 -10.21
C LYS A 238 -10.32 15.11 -9.72
N ARG A 239 -10.51 16.30 -10.26
CA ARG A 239 -9.69 17.47 -9.93
C ARG A 239 -10.32 18.23 -8.77
N ARG A 240 -9.49 18.65 -7.81
CA ARG A 240 -9.86 19.58 -6.74
C ARG A 240 -8.90 20.77 -6.78
N TRP A 241 -9.35 21.94 -6.32
CA TRP A 241 -8.46 23.09 -6.12
C TRP A 241 -7.69 22.89 -4.81
N SER A 242 -6.44 23.36 -4.77
CA SER A 242 -5.55 23.24 -3.62
C SER A 242 -5.84 24.29 -2.54
N GLU A 243 -5.11 24.22 -1.42
CA GLU A 243 -5.05 25.23 -0.36
C GLU A 243 -6.39 25.56 0.32
N GLY A 244 -7.34 24.62 0.34
CA GLY A 244 -8.62 24.83 1.02
C GLY A 244 -9.67 25.56 0.16
N ILE A 245 -9.35 25.93 -1.08
CA ILE A 245 -10.27 26.64 -1.97
C ILE A 245 -11.47 25.76 -2.34
N HIS A 246 -11.25 24.47 -2.56
CA HIS A 246 -12.34 23.58 -2.94
C HIS A 246 -13.38 23.42 -1.83
N GLN A 247 -12.94 23.33 -0.57
CA GLN A 247 -13.81 23.32 0.60
C GLN A 247 -14.53 24.66 0.78
N ALA A 248 -13.87 25.79 0.48
CA ALA A 248 -14.50 27.10 0.52
C ALA A 248 -15.61 27.23 -0.54
N VAL A 249 -15.42 26.68 -1.75
CA VAL A 249 -16.46 26.62 -2.79
C VAL A 249 -17.59 25.66 -2.41
N GLU A 250 -17.27 24.49 -1.84
CA GLU A 250 -18.29 23.56 -1.29
C GLU A 250 -19.12 24.23 -0.20
N ALA A 251 -18.48 25.00 0.70
CA ALA A 251 -19.15 25.75 1.76
C ALA A 251 -20.02 26.89 1.22
N LYS A 252 -19.52 27.66 0.24
CA LYS A 252 -20.26 28.73 -0.46
C LYS A 252 -21.56 28.21 -1.07
N GLU A 253 -21.55 27.02 -1.64
CA GLU A 253 -22.72 26.41 -2.29
C GLU A 253 -23.58 25.57 -1.32
N GLY A 254 -23.23 25.51 -0.03
CA GLY A 254 -23.97 24.74 0.98
C GLY A 254 -23.89 23.22 0.79
N VAL A 255 -22.82 22.74 0.15
CA VAL A 255 -22.62 21.35 -0.22
C VAL A 255 -21.85 20.61 0.88
N LYS A 256 -21.95 19.28 0.95
CA LYS A 256 -21.16 18.49 1.90
C LYS A 256 -19.66 18.68 1.62
N ILE A 257 -18.95 19.23 2.59
CA ILE A 257 -17.51 19.45 2.51
C ILE A 257 -16.80 18.09 2.66
N GLU A 258 -16.00 17.73 1.66
CA GLU A 258 -15.14 16.56 1.75
C GLU A 258 -13.76 16.99 2.27
N ALA A 259 -13.39 16.50 3.46
CA ALA A 259 -12.07 16.74 4.02
C ALA A 259 -10.98 16.27 3.06
N ASP A 260 -9.95 17.08 2.87
CA ASP A 260 -8.79 16.62 2.11
C ASP A 260 -8.05 15.54 2.92
N SER A 261 -7.67 14.48 2.22
CA SER A 261 -6.66 13.56 2.72
C SER A 261 -5.30 14.24 2.58
N VAL A 262 -4.74 14.71 3.69
CA VAL A 262 -3.37 15.26 3.70
C VAL A 262 -2.41 14.12 4.02
N VAL A 263 -1.30 14.04 3.27
CA VAL A 263 -0.23 13.09 3.58
C VAL A 263 0.52 13.62 4.80
N VAL A 264 0.43 12.92 5.92
CA VAL A 264 1.06 13.29 7.19
C VAL A 264 2.49 12.75 7.26
N ALA A 265 2.71 11.54 6.77
CA ALA A 265 4.03 10.93 6.69
C ALA A 265 4.11 9.97 5.51
N GLN A 266 5.30 9.84 4.92
CA GLN A 266 5.54 8.90 3.83
C GLN A 266 6.98 8.34 3.86
N ILE A 267 7.15 7.10 3.40
CA ILE A 267 8.46 6.47 3.18
C ILE A 267 8.37 5.42 2.08
N THR A 268 9.40 5.28 1.25
CA THR A 268 9.53 4.16 0.30
C THR A 268 10.19 2.96 0.97
N TYR A 269 9.90 1.73 0.54
CA TYR A 269 10.60 0.56 1.09
C TYR A 269 12.11 0.67 0.92
N GLN A 270 12.58 1.20 -0.20
CA GLN A 270 14.00 1.41 -0.45
C GLN A 270 14.65 2.29 0.63
N SER A 271 14.00 3.37 1.05
CA SER A 271 14.49 4.23 2.13
C SER A 271 14.36 3.57 3.50
N LEU A 272 13.26 2.84 3.75
CA LEU A 272 13.05 2.11 5.00
C LEU A 272 14.14 1.07 5.24
N PHE A 273 14.43 0.23 4.24
CA PHE A 273 15.39 -0.86 4.39
C PHE A 273 16.85 -0.40 4.46
N LYS A 274 17.17 0.81 3.96
CA LYS A 274 18.46 1.45 4.17
C LYS A 274 18.75 1.83 5.62
N LEU A 275 17.73 1.87 6.48
CA LEU A 275 17.89 2.11 7.91
C LEU A 275 18.48 0.90 8.66
N TYR A 276 18.43 -0.29 8.06
CA TYR A 276 19.04 -1.49 8.64
C TYR A 276 20.56 -1.51 8.40
N PRO A 277 21.39 -1.56 9.45
CA PRO A 277 22.85 -1.68 9.30
C PRO A 277 23.29 -2.92 8.51
N LYS A 278 22.53 -4.02 8.65
CA LYS A 278 22.70 -5.23 7.87
C LYS A 278 21.39 -5.55 7.15
N LEU A 279 21.48 -5.81 5.86
CA LEU A 279 20.35 -6.20 5.03
C LEU A 279 20.75 -7.42 4.20
N SER A 280 19.85 -8.39 4.17
CA SER A 280 19.95 -9.57 3.31
C SER A 280 18.58 -9.89 2.75
N GLY A 281 18.54 -10.66 1.67
CA GLY A 281 17.28 -11.12 1.13
C GLY A 281 17.48 -12.33 0.23
N MET A 282 16.36 -12.91 -0.18
CA MET A 282 16.35 -14.03 -1.10
C MET A 282 15.19 -13.95 -2.07
N THR A 283 15.38 -14.62 -3.19
CA THR A 283 14.41 -14.72 -4.27
C THR A 283 14.92 -15.77 -5.26
N GLY A 284 14.02 -16.27 -6.11
CA GLY A 284 14.39 -17.09 -7.26
C GLY A 284 14.99 -16.31 -8.44
N THR A 285 14.84 -14.98 -8.48
CA THR A 285 15.00 -14.20 -9.72
C THR A 285 15.91 -12.96 -9.63
N ALA A 286 16.62 -12.73 -8.53
CA ALA A 286 17.44 -11.52 -8.35
C ALA A 286 18.62 -11.34 -9.33
N LYS A 287 19.05 -12.37 -10.06
CA LYS A 287 20.27 -12.29 -10.88
C LYS A 287 20.14 -11.29 -12.03
N THR A 288 18.92 -11.08 -12.56
CA THR A 288 18.67 -10.06 -13.59
C THR A 288 18.77 -8.65 -13.02
N GLU A 289 18.37 -8.46 -11.75
CA GLU A 289 18.32 -7.16 -11.05
C GLU A 289 19.59 -6.86 -10.22
N GLU A 290 20.66 -7.65 -10.38
CA GLU A 290 21.90 -7.53 -9.60
C GLU A 290 22.50 -6.12 -9.62
N LYS A 291 22.45 -5.45 -10.78
CA LYS A 291 22.95 -4.08 -10.92
C LYS A 291 22.15 -3.09 -10.08
N GLU A 292 20.84 -3.28 -9.97
CA GLU A 292 19.97 -2.41 -9.16
C GLU A 292 20.22 -2.64 -7.67
N PHE A 293 20.33 -3.90 -7.23
CA PHE A 293 20.68 -4.23 -5.84
C PHE A 293 22.04 -3.67 -5.41
N LEU A 294 23.07 -3.82 -6.25
CA LEU A 294 24.40 -3.29 -5.95
C LEU A 294 24.40 -1.76 -5.91
N LYS A 295 23.71 -1.10 -6.84
CA LYS A 295 23.63 0.36 -6.89
C LYS A 295 22.84 0.95 -5.72
N MET A 296 21.72 0.34 -5.35
CA MET A 296 20.79 0.92 -4.37
C MET A 296 21.11 0.53 -2.93
N PHE A 297 21.51 -0.72 -2.70
CA PHE A 297 21.71 -1.27 -1.35
C PHE A 297 23.15 -1.74 -1.09
N GLN A 298 24.02 -1.72 -2.10
CA GLN A 298 25.38 -2.26 -2.01
C GLN A 298 25.41 -3.76 -1.65
N ILE A 299 24.38 -4.50 -2.08
CA ILE A 299 24.24 -5.94 -1.82
C ILE A 299 24.56 -6.71 -3.11
N PRO A 300 25.55 -7.64 -3.08
CA PRO A 300 25.83 -8.52 -4.20
C PRO A 300 24.79 -9.65 -4.31
N VAL A 301 24.50 -10.11 -5.53
CA VAL A 301 23.59 -11.24 -5.77
C VAL A 301 24.41 -12.50 -6.02
N ILE A 302 24.30 -13.46 -5.10
CA ILE A 302 24.99 -14.75 -5.19
C ILE A 302 23.99 -15.80 -5.66
N GLU A 303 24.27 -16.41 -6.80
CA GLU A 303 23.47 -17.54 -7.31
C GLU A 303 23.88 -18.83 -6.58
N VAL A 304 22.91 -19.45 -5.90
CA VAL A 304 23.12 -20.70 -5.18
C VAL A 304 22.70 -21.87 -6.08
N PRO A 305 23.55 -22.90 -6.28
CA PRO A 305 23.20 -24.03 -7.13
C PRO A 305 21.98 -24.78 -6.57
N THR A 306 21.16 -25.30 -7.48
CA THR A 306 20.00 -26.11 -7.13
C THR A 306 20.44 -27.47 -6.58
N ASN A 307 19.66 -28.01 -5.63
CA ASN A 307 19.96 -29.32 -5.03
C ASN A 307 19.89 -30.47 -6.04
N LEU A 308 19.05 -30.34 -7.07
CA LEU A 308 18.94 -31.27 -8.18
C LEU A 308 19.00 -30.50 -9.51
N PRO A 309 19.61 -31.06 -10.56
CA PRO A 309 19.58 -30.46 -11.89
C PRO A 309 18.15 -30.17 -12.35
N ASN A 310 17.94 -28.97 -12.89
CA ASN A 310 16.63 -28.59 -13.41
C ASN A 310 16.33 -29.34 -14.72
N ILE A 311 15.30 -30.19 -14.69
CA ILE A 311 14.82 -30.95 -15.86
C ILE A 311 13.52 -30.37 -16.46
N ARG A 312 13.05 -29.22 -15.94
CA ARG A 312 11.85 -28.53 -16.43
C ARG A 312 12.09 -28.08 -17.88
N LYS A 313 11.12 -28.36 -18.74
CA LYS A 313 11.12 -27.90 -20.13
C LYS A 313 10.32 -26.60 -20.23
N ASP A 314 11.02 -25.49 -20.43
CA ASP A 314 10.40 -24.19 -20.68
C ASP A 314 10.08 -24.08 -22.18
N LEU A 315 8.79 -24.07 -22.50
CA LEU A 315 8.29 -23.96 -23.88
C LEU A 315 8.31 -22.50 -24.35
N PRO A 316 8.48 -22.25 -25.66
CA PRO A 316 8.49 -20.89 -26.20
C PRO A 316 7.14 -20.18 -26.01
N ILE A 317 7.18 -18.85 -25.96
CA ILE A 317 5.99 -17.99 -25.86
C ILE A 317 5.11 -18.19 -27.11
N GLN A 318 3.81 -18.40 -26.89
CA GLN A 318 2.81 -18.44 -27.95
C GLN A 318 2.07 -17.10 -28.03
N ALA A 319 2.01 -16.52 -29.23
CA ALA A 319 1.32 -15.26 -29.49
C ALA A 319 0.04 -15.50 -30.30
N PHE A 320 -1.04 -14.78 -29.95
CA PHE A 320 -2.34 -14.92 -30.58
C PHE A 320 -2.83 -13.55 -31.07
N ALA A 321 -3.45 -13.52 -32.25
CA ALA A 321 -3.96 -12.29 -32.86
C ALA A 321 -5.10 -11.65 -32.04
N THR A 322 -5.88 -12.46 -31.31
CA THR A 322 -6.98 -11.97 -30.48
C THR A 322 -6.91 -12.56 -29.07
N ALA A 323 -7.36 -11.79 -28.09
CA ALA A 323 -7.50 -12.28 -26.71
C ALA A 323 -8.44 -13.48 -26.62
N ARG A 324 -9.50 -13.51 -27.45
CA ARG A 324 -10.42 -14.64 -27.53
C ARG A 324 -9.73 -15.91 -28.00
N GLY A 325 -8.98 -15.83 -29.12
CA GLY A 325 -8.23 -16.98 -29.64
C GLY A 325 -7.21 -17.51 -28.65
N LYS A 326 -6.53 -16.61 -27.91
CA LYS A 326 -5.64 -16.99 -26.80
C LYS A 326 -6.36 -17.85 -25.76
N TRP A 327 -7.51 -17.39 -25.27
CA TRP A 327 -8.24 -18.08 -24.20
C TRP A 327 -8.90 -19.37 -24.66
N GLU A 328 -9.35 -19.44 -25.92
CA GLU A 328 -9.81 -20.68 -26.54
C GLU A 328 -8.69 -21.72 -26.58
N HIS A 329 -7.48 -21.33 -27.02
CA HIS A 329 -6.33 -22.23 -27.04
C HIS A 329 -5.90 -22.70 -25.64
N VAL A 330 -5.81 -21.78 -24.68
CA VAL A 330 -5.46 -22.12 -23.28
C VAL A 330 -6.47 -23.12 -22.70
N ARG A 331 -7.77 -22.94 -22.96
CA ARG A 331 -8.81 -23.87 -22.52
C ARG A 331 -8.58 -25.27 -23.10
N GLU A 332 -8.34 -25.38 -24.41
CA GLU A 332 -8.11 -26.66 -25.08
C GLU A 332 -6.86 -27.38 -24.54
N GLU A 333 -5.78 -26.63 -24.27
CA GLU A 333 -4.55 -27.18 -23.71
C GLU A 333 -4.76 -27.68 -22.27
N VAL A 334 -5.40 -26.88 -21.42
CA VAL A 334 -5.75 -27.27 -20.05
C VAL A 334 -6.63 -28.52 -20.05
N GLU A 335 -7.63 -28.58 -20.93
CA GLU A 335 -8.53 -29.74 -21.06
C GLU A 335 -7.78 -31.00 -21.51
N SER A 336 -6.88 -30.87 -22.49
CA SER A 336 -6.03 -31.98 -22.96
C SER A 336 -5.12 -32.50 -21.85
N MET A 337 -4.46 -31.62 -21.10
CA MET A 337 -3.58 -31.98 -19.99
C MET A 337 -4.36 -32.61 -18.83
N PHE A 338 -5.55 -32.07 -18.53
CA PHE A 338 -6.43 -32.62 -17.51
C PHE A 338 -6.90 -34.03 -17.84
N ARG A 339 -7.29 -34.29 -19.11
CA ARG A 339 -7.63 -35.64 -19.59
C ARG A 339 -6.48 -36.64 -19.45
N GLN A 340 -5.23 -36.17 -19.47
CA GLN A 340 -4.03 -36.98 -19.23
C GLN A 340 -3.70 -37.16 -17.73
N GLY A 341 -4.48 -36.56 -16.82
CA GLY A 341 -4.23 -36.56 -15.38
C GLY A 341 -3.06 -35.66 -14.95
N ARG A 342 -2.63 -34.73 -15.81
CA ARG A 342 -1.50 -33.82 -15.51
C ARG A 342 -2.03 -32.59 -14.74
N PRO A 343 -1.43 -32.24 -13.59
CA PRO A 343 -1.78 -31.01 -12.89
C PRO A 343 -1.33 -29.80 -13.70
N VAL A 344 -2.19 -28.79 -13.80
CA VAL A 344 -1.93 -27.55 -14.55
C VAL A 344 -2.13 -26.36 -13.62
N LEU A 345 -1.18 -25.41 -13.66
CA LEU A 345 -1.29 -24.11 -13.00
C LEU A 345 -1.41 -23.03 -14.07
N VAL A 346 -2.51 -22.28 -14.06
CA VAL A 346 -2.73 -21.18 -15.00
C VAL A 346 -2.49 -19.85 -14.29
N GLY A 347 -1.46 -19.12 -14.72
CA GLY A 347 -1.18 -17.78 -14.21
C GLY A 347 -1.99 -16.71 -14.94
N THR A 348 -2.69 -15.85 -14.20
CA THR A 348 -3.44 -14.70 -14.74
C THR A 348 -2.99 -13.40 -14.10
N THR A 349 -2.89 -12.31 -14.86
CA THR A 349 -2.35 -11.02 -14.39
C THR A 349 -3.38 -10.10 -13.70
N ARG A 350 -4.66 -10.49 -13.60
CA ARG A 350 -5.72 -9.59 -13.12
C ARG A 350 -6.80 -10.35 -12.33
N SER A 351 -7.07 -9.91 -11.10
CA SER A 351 -8.10 -10.49 -10.21
C SER A 351 -9.54 -10.25 -10.69
N GLU A 352 -9.75 -9.32 -11.63
CA GLU A 352 -11.05 -9.11 -12.31
C GLU A 352 -11.51 -10.33 -13.13
N GLY A 353 -10.63 -11.31 -13.36
CA GLY A 353 -10.99 -12.61 -13.94
C GLY A 353 -11.80 -13.53 -13.00
N GLN A 354 -11.75 -13.28 -11.68
CA GLN A 354 -12.44 -14.14 -10.69
C GLN A 354 -13.76 -13.53 -10.16
N ASN A 355 -13.98 -12.23 -10.30
CA ASN A 355 -15.22 -11.58 -9.88
C ASN A 355 -15.57 -10.43 -10.81
N SER A 356 -16.28 -10.72 -11.91
CA SER A 356 -16.86 -9.66 -12.74
C SER A 356 -18.39 -9.83 -12.82
N LYS A 357 -19.09 -9.18 -11.88
CA LYS A 357 -20.47 -8.71 -12.09
C LYS A 357 -20.43 -7.65 -13.19
N VAL A 358 -20.41 -8.07 -14.46
CA VAL A 358 -20.52 -7.14 -15.60
C VAL A 358 -21.99 -6.96 -15.99
N GLY A 359 -22.39 -5.70 -16.14
CA GLY A 359 -23.71 -5.23 -16.55
C GLY A 359 -24.24 -5.83 -17.86
N LYS A 360 -25.54 -5.63 -18.08
CA LYS A 360 -26.39 -6.30 -19.07
C LYS A 360 -26.03 -5.96 -20.52
N GLU A 361 -25.25 -6.80 -21.21
CA GLU A 361 -25.33 -6.95 -22.67
C GLU A 361 -25.31 -8.43 -23.08
N LYS A 362 -26.33 -8.83 -23.84
CA LYS A 362 -26.69 -10.22 -24.15
C LYS A 362 -25.98 -10.67 -25.43
N GLY A 363 -24.83 -11.33 -25.31
CA GLY A 363 -24.18 -12.02 -26.43
C GLY A 363 -22.77 -12.50 -26.12
N HIS A 364 -21.96 -11.68 -25.45
CA HIS A 364 -20.55 -11.97 -25.14
C HIS A 364 -20.32 -12.65 -23.78
N LYS A 365 -21.35 -12.80 -22.94
CA LYS A 365 -21.24 -13.27 -21.55
C LYS A 365 -21.02 -14.77 -21.39
N ARG A 366 -21.52 -15.61 -22.30
CA ARG A 366 -21.48 -17.07 -22.11
C ARG A 366 -20.08 -17.67 -22.20
N PHE A 367 -19.17 -17.05 -22.96
CA PHE A 367 -17.87 -17.67 -23.24
C PHE A 367 -16.83 -17.42 -22.13
N GLY A 368 -16.74 -16.19 -21.61
CA GLY A 368 -15.85 -15.86 -20.48
C GLY A 368 -16.25 -16.53 -19.17
N GLN A 369 -17.56 -16.66 -18.91
CA GLN A 369 -18.07 -17.36 -17.72
C GLN A 369 -17.83 -18.88 -17.79
N LEU A 370 -17.91 -19.50 -18.97
CA LEU A 370 -17.65 -20.94 -19.12
C LEU A 370 -16.16 -21.28 -18.93
N VAL A 371 -15.24 -20.40 -19.34
CA VAL A 371 -13.80 -20.60 -19.11
C VAL A 371 -13.44 -20.34 -17.64
N SER A 372 -13.99 -19.30 -17.00
CA SER A 372 -13.81 -19.09 -15.55
C SER A 372 -14.36 -20.27 -14.75
N LEU A 373 -15.60 -20.72 -14.98
CA LEU A 373 -16.18 -21.84 -14.23
C LEU A 373 -15.41 -23.16 -14.42
N PHE A 374 -14.82 -23.40 -15.60
CA PHE A 374 -14.02 -24.61 -15.86
C PHE A 374 -12.61 -24.52 -15.30
N VAL A 375 -11.99 -23.34 -15.36
CA VAL A 375 -10.65 -23.08 -14.79
C VAL A 375 -10.72 -23.01 -13.27
N ASP A 376 -11.76 -22.40 -12.69
CA ASP A 376 -11.99 -22.35 -11.24
C ASP A 376 -12.37 -23.73 -10.66
N ALA A 377 -13.08 -24.58 -11.43
CA ALA A 377 -13.38 -25.95 -11.02
C ALA A 377 -12.16 -26.90 -11.09
N LEU A 378 -11.14 -26.56 -11.89
CA LEU A 378 -9.89 -27.33 -12.02
C LEU A 378 -8.73 -26.73 -11.22
N ALA A 379 -8.78 -25.44 -10.90
CA ALA A 379 -7.84 -24.73 -10.04
C ALA A 379 -8.18 -24.91 -8.55
N VAL A 380 -8.47 -26.14 -8.14
CA VAL A 380 -8.26 -26.49 -6.74
C VAL A 380 -6.76 -26.74 -6.60
N ILE A 381 -6.05 -25.77 -6.02
CA ILE A 381 -4.73 -26.02 -5.43
C ILE A 381 -4.96 -27.07 -4.35
N ASN A 382 -4.88 -28.35 -4.72
CA ASN A 382 -4.73 -29.41 -3.77
C ASN A 382 -3.24 -29.62 -3.62
N TRP A 383 -2.74 -29.13 -2.50
CA TRP A 383 -1.36 -29.23 -2.05
C TRP A 383 -1.06 -30.70 -1.74
N LYS A 384 -0.88 -31.51 -2.79
CA LYS A 384 -0.40 -32.89 -2.83
C LYS A 384 -0.53 -33.32 -4.29
N GLY A 385 0.57 -33.59 -4.97
CA GLY A 385 0.59 -34.16 -6.32
C GLY A 385 -0.02 -35.57 -6.39
N CYS A 386 -1.30 -35.69 -6.06
CA CYS A 386 -2.09 -36.92 -6.09
C CYS A 386 -3.27 -36.71 -7.04
N VAL A 387 -3.27 -37.51 -8.11
CA VAL A 387 -4.42 -37.73 -8.96
C VAL A 387 -5.47 -38.45 -8.12
N SER A 388 -6.54 -37.75 -7.73
CA SER A 388 -7.78 -38.41 -7.29
C SER A 388 -8.81 -38.17 -8.39
N ILE A 389 -9.04 -39.20 -9.20
CA ILE A 389 -10.11 -39.21 -10.20
C ILE A 389 -11.44 -39.24 -9.43
N PRO A 390 -12.32 -38.23 -9.52
CA PRO A 390 -13.68 -38.38 -9.03
C PRO A 390 -14.38 -39.38 -9.94
N LYS A 391 -14.88 -40.49 -9.38
CA LYS A 391 -15.86 -41.34 -10.06
C LYS A 391 -17.08 -40.44 -10.36
N VAL A 392 -17.25 -40.10 -11.63
CA VAL A 392 -18.52 -39.53 -12.11
C VAL A 392 -19.55 -40.64 -11.95
N ALA A 393 -20.52 -40.40 -11.06
CA ALA A 393 -21.68 -41.26 -10.92
C ALA A 393 -22.44 -41.24 -12.25
N SER A 394 -22.61 -42.41 -12.85
CA SER A 394 -23.51 -42.63 -13.98
C SER A 394 -24.95 -42.37 -13.54
N SER A 395 -25.61 -41.41 -14.18
CA SER A 395 -27.07 -41.38 -14.31
C SER A 395 -27.47 -41.92 -15.67
#